data_AF-A0AAV2ZHM2-F1
#
_entry.id   AF-A0AAV2ZHM2-F1
#
_cell.length_a   1.000
_cell.length_b   1.000
_cell.length_c   1.000
_cell.angle_alpha   90.00
_cell.angle_beta   90.00
_cell.angle_gamma   90.00
#
_symmetry.space_group_name_H-M   'P 1'
#
loop_
_entity.id
_entity.type
_entity.pdbx_description
1 polymer ?
#
loop_
_entity_poly.entity_id
_entity_poly.type
_entity_poly.pdbx_seq_one_letter_code
_entity_poly.pdbx_strand_id
1 'polypeptide(L)'
;MNVPKQSLDHVRVFGAREFEHVDKSKRNKLDKHAHKCMFIGYAEHSKAYGVCDLEDNRLVILPTVVFDERPPMLFNHEQVRESNRAHCC
;
A
#
# COMPACT_ATOMS: atom_id res chain seq x y z
N MET A 1 4.38 6.43 -37.87
CA MET A 1 4.00 7.21 -36.68
C MET A 1 4.74 6.62 -35.50
N ASN A 2 5.46 7.43 -34.72
CA ASN A 2 6.18 6.96 -33.53
C ASN A 2 5.26 7.21 -32.32
N VAL A 3 4.77 6.14 -31.69
CA VAL A 3 3.90 6.25 -30.51
C VAL A 3 4.79 6.48 -29.29
N PRO A 4 4.67 7.60 -28.57
CA PRO A 4 5.47 7.84 -27.37
C PRO A 4 5.13 6.76 -26.32
N LYS A 5 6.17 6.07 -25.85
CA LYS A 5 6.05 5.07 -24.78
C LYS A 5 5.68 5.80 -23.48
N GLN A 6 4.49 5.55 -22.96
CA GLN A 6 4.09 6.08 -21.67
C GLN A 6 4.75 5.26 -20.56
N SER A 7 5.46 5.93 -19.65
CA SER A 7 6.04 5.28 -18.47
C SER A 7 4.92 4.98 -17.46
N LEU A 8 4.89 3.74 -16.98
CA LEU A 8 3.96 3.27 -15.95
C LEU A 8 4.62 3.20 -14.56
N ASP A 9 5.78 3.85 -14.40
CA ASP A 9 6.60 3.74 -13.18
C ASP A 9 5.94 4.34 -11.93
N HIS A 10 4.86 5.11 -12.12
CA HIS A 10 4.04 5.71 -11.06
C HIS A 10 2.72 4.95 -10.83
N VAL A 11 2.38 4.00 -11.70
CA VAL A 11 1.18 3.18 -11.58
C VAL A 11 1.46 2.04 -10.60
N ARG A 12 0.48 1.77 -9.74
CA ARG A 12 0.56 0.73 -8.72
C ARG A 12 -0.63 -0.20 -8.84
N VAL A 13 -0.36 -1.49 -8.65
CA VAL A 13 -1.38 -2.54 -8.73
C VAL A 13 -2.02 -2.73 -7.38
N PHE A 14 -3.34 -2.91 -7.35
CA PHE A 14 -4.05 -3.30 -6.13
C PHE A 14 -3.38 -4.50 -5.47
N GLY A 15 -3.21 -4.47 -4.15
CA GLY A 15 -2.51 -5.52 -3.43
C GLY A 15 -0.98 -5.41 -3.46
N ALA A 16 -0.41 -4.36 -4.07
CA ALA A 16 1.03 -4.11 -3.99
C ALA A 16 1.45 -3.96 -2.51
N ARG A 17 2.60 -4.56 -2.17
CA ARG A 17 3.14 -4.46 -0.83
C ARG A 17 3.79 -3.10 -0.64
N GLU A 18 3.49 -2.50 0.49
CA GLU A 18 4.04 -1.22 0.89
C GLU A 18 4.48 -1.26 2.36
N PHE A 19 5.25 -0.26 2.73
CA PHE A 19 5.66 -0.04 4.11
C PHE A 19 5.43 1.43 4.50
N GLU A 20 4.67 1.64 5.57
CA GLU A 20 4.54 2.95 6.21
C GLU A 20 5.69 3.17 7.18
N HIS A 21 6.33 4.34 7.11
CA HIS A 21 7.42 4.69 8.01
C HIS A 21 6.91 5.05 9.41
N VAL A 22 7.51 4.46 10.45
CA VAL A 22 7.22 4.83 11.84
C VAL A 22 8.24 5.84 12.33
N ASP A 23 7.76 7.04 12.65
CA ASP A 23 8.56 8.12 13.23
C ASP A 23 9.33 7.66 14.47
N LYS A 24 10.57 8.14 14.62
CA LYS A 24 11.41 7.84 15.79
C LYS A 24 10.75 8.23 17.12
N SER A 25 9.91 9.27 17.13
CA SER A 25 9.18 9.72 18.33
C SER A 25 8.08 8.77 18.76
N LYS A 26 7.59 7.91 17.85
CA LYS A 26 6.49 6.97 18.09
C LYS A 26 6.97 5.55 18.42
N ARG A 27 8.29 5.32 18.50
CA ARG A 27 8.89 3.98 18.64
C ARG A 27 10.02 3.98 19.67
N ASN A 28 10.13 2.90 20.45
CA ASN A 28 11.25 2.60 21.32
C ASN A 28 12.41 1.94 20.54
N LYS A 29 13.54 1.71 21.21
CA LYS A 29 14.77 1.18 20.58
C LYS A 29 14.59 -0.18 19.87
N LEU A 30 13.64 -1.00 20.35
CA LEU A 30 13.37 -2.34 19.80
C LEU A 30 12.08 -2.39 18.98
N ASP A 31 11.37 -1.27 18.84
CA ASP A 31 10.12 -1.23 18.09
C ASP A 31 10.41 -1.20 16.58
N LYS A 32 9.43 -1.66 15.80
CA LYS A 32 9.54 -1.72 14.34
C LYS A 32 9.75 -0.32 13.76
N HIS A 33 10.54 -0.24 12.68
CA HIS A 33 10.78 1.01 11.97
C HIS A 33 9.73 1.32 10.89
N ALA A 34 8.92 0.34 10.53
CA ALA A 34 7.87 0.45 9.52
C ALA A 34 6.78 -0.60 9.75
N HIS A 35 5.54 -0.27 9.40
CA HIS A 35 4.41 -1.21 9.36
C HIS A 35 4.23 -1.76 7.95
N LYS A 36 3.75 -3.00 7.84
CA LYS A 36 3.42 -3.62 6.55
C LYS A 36 2.05 -3.14 6.10
N CYS A 37 1.99 -2.58 4.91
CA CYS A 37 0.77 -2.07 4.31
C CYS A 37 0.50 -2.73 2.96
N MET A 38 -0.75 -2.61 2.52
CA MET A 38 -1.19 -3.07 1.21
C MET A 38 -1.84 -1.92 0.45
N PHE A 39 -1.44 -1.72 -0.81
CA PHE A 39 -2.03 -0.73 -1.69
C PHE A 39 -3.48 -1.05 -2.02
N ILE A 40 -4.38 -0.12 -1.75
CA ILE A 40 -5.81 -0.24 -2.07
C ILE A 40 -6.18 0.66 -3.26
N GLY A 41 -5.59 1.84 -3.38
CA GLY A 41 -5.89 2.72 -4.49
C GLY A 41 -5.36 4.14 -4.32
N TYR A 42 -5.73 5.01 -5.23
CA TYR A 42 -5.42 6.44 -5.16
C TYR A 42 -6.55 7.17 -4.45
N ALA A 43 -6.22 8.14 -3.59
CA ALA A 43 -7.22 8.97 -2.93
C ALA A 43 -7.94 9.87 -3.96
N GLU A 44 -9.26 9.99 -3.83
CA GLU A 44 -10.09 10.70 -4.81
C GLU A 44 -9.83 12.21 -4.87
N HIS A 45 -9.50 12.81 -3.73
CA HIS A 45 -9.39 14.27 -3.59
C HIS A 45 -8.00 14.75 -3.16
N SER A 46 -6.98 13.89 -3.20
CA SER A 46 -5.62 14.25 -2.81
C SER A 46 -4.56 13.44 -3.53
N LYS A 47 -3.32 13.95 -3.57
CA LYS A 47 -2.15 13.22 -4.07
C LYS A 47 -1.63 12.24 -3.00
N ALA A 48 -2.51 11.33 -2.60
CA ALA A 48 -2.23 10.34 -1.57
C ALA A 48 -2.71 8.95 -2.01
N TYR A 49 -2.24 7.96 -1.29
CA TYR A 49 -2.58 6.56 -1.51
C TYR A 49 -3.50 6.09 -0.39
N GLY A 50 -4.53 5.34 -0.75
CA GLY A 50 -5.30 4.52 0.18
C GLY A 50 -4.56 3.21 0.42
N VAL A 51 -4.23 2.94 1.68
CA VAL A 51 -3.45 1.78 2.09
C VAL A 51 -4.14 1.09 3.26
N CYS A 52 -4.09 -0.23 3.28
CA CYS A 52 -4.54 -1.01 4.44
C CYS A 52 -3.33 -1.34 5.31
N ASP A 53 -3.35 -0.91 6.57
CA ASP A 53 -2.41 -1.40 7.58
C ASP A 53 -2.78 -2.85 7.92
N LEU A 54 -1.87 -3.79 7.68
CA LEU A 54 -2.12 -5.21 7.88
C LEU A 54 -2.00 -5.65 9.34
N GLU A 55 -1.45 -4.81 10.21
CA GLU A 55 -1.34 -5.09 11.66
C GLU A 55 -2.65 -4.71 12.37
N ASP A 56 -3.18 -3.53 12.06
CA ASP A 56 -4.41 -3.01 12.67
C ASP A 56 -5.67 -3.25 11.82
N ASN A 57 -5.52 -3.80 10.61
CA ASN A 57 -6.57 -4.00 9.61
C ASN A 57 -7.38 -2.73 9.33
N ARG A 58 -6.69 -1.59 9.23
CA ARG A 58 -7.30 -0.26 9.08
C ARG A 58 -6.92 0.38 7.75
N LEU A 59 -7.90 0.97 7.07
CA LEU A 59 -7.65 1.81 5.91
C LEU A 59 -7.12 3.19 6.34
N VAL A 60 -5.98 3.60 5.78
CA VAL A 60 -5.33 4.88 6.03
C VAL A 60 -5.05 5.56 4.68
N ILE A 61 -5.16 6.89 4.66
CA ILE A 61 -4.76 7.69 3.50
C ILE A 61 -3.40 8.32 3.80
N LEU A 62 -2.37 7.94 3.04
CA LEU A 62 -1.00 8.42 3.25
C LEU A 62 -0.44 9.10 2.00
N PRO A 63 0.15 10.30 2.11
CA PRO A 63 0.73 11.02 0.97
C PRO A 63 2.05 10.41 0.47
N THR A 64 2.74 9.64 1.31
CA THR A 64 4.02 9.03 0.95
C THR A 64 4.13 7.66 1.59
N VAL A 65 4.42 6.67 0.76
CA VAL A 65 4.58 5.27 1.12
C VAL A 65 5.74 4.68 0.31
N VAL A 66 6.45 3.71 0.89
CA VAL A 66 7.55 3.03 0.21
C VAL A 66 7.03 1.72 -0.36
N PHE A 67 7.11 1.59 -1.69
CA PHE A 67 6.68 0.39 -2.40
C PHE A 67 7.77 -0.66 -2.41
N ASP A 68 7.38 -1.90 -2.16
CA ASP A 68 8.23 -3.06 -2.36
C ASP A 68 8.02 -3.61 -3.77
N GLU A 69 8.94 -3.29 -4.68
CA GLU A 69 8.89 -3.69 -6.09
C GLU A 69 9.29 -5.15 -6.34
N ARG A 70 9.59 -5.91 -5.28
CA ARG A 70 9.79 -7.35 -5.42
C ARG A 70 8.50 -7.98 -5.95
N PRO A 71 8.60 -9.09 -6.71
CA PRO A 71 7.42 -9.83 -7.14
C PRO A 71 6.49 -10.06 -5.94
N PRO A 72 5.17 -9.89 -6.12
CA PRO A 72 4.24 -10.20 -5.04
C PRO A 72 4.52 -11.63 -4.61
N MET A 73 4.87 -11.81 -3.32
CA MET A 73 4.83 -13.15 -2.73
C MET A 73 3.41 -13.64 -2.99
N LEU A 74 3.24 -14.88 -3.47
CA LEU A 74 1.93 -15.47 -3.70
C LEU A 74 1.06 -15.17 -2.48
N PHE A 75 0.19 -14.16 -2.60
CA PHE A 75 -0.65 -13.75 -1.49
C PHE A 75 -1.64 -14.89 -1.33
N ASN A 76 -1.75 -15.45 -0.12
CA ASN A 76 -2.76 -16.45 0.14
C ASN A 76 -4.12 -15.83 -0.23
N HIS A 77 -4.86 -16.52 -1.10
CA HIS A 77 -6.08 -16.06 -1.75
C HIS A 77 -7.19 -15.60 -0.78
N GLU A 78 -7.03 -15.92 0.51
CA GLU A 78 -7.92 -15.58 1.61
C GLU A 78 -7.83 -14.11 2.02
N GLN A 79 -6.62 -13.53 2.09
CA GLN A 79 -6.41 -12.13 2.51
C GLN A 79 -6.96 -11.12 1.50
N VAL A 80 -6.85 -11.42 0.20
CA VAL A 80 -7.42 -10.60 -0.88
C VAL A 80 -8.97 -10.63 -0.83
N ARG A 81 -9.57 -11.77 -0.46
CA ARG A 81 -11.04 -11.91 -0.39
C ARG A 81 -11.65 -11.11 0.75
N GLU A 82 -10.99 -11.03 1.90
CA GLU A 82 -11.47 -10.24 3.05
C GLU A 82 -11.38 -8.73 2.77
N SER A 83 -10.27 -8.26 2.19
CA SER A 83 -10.14 -6.87 1.77
C SER A 83 -11.15 -6.48 0.69
N ASN A 84 -11.41 -7.35 -0.29
CA ASN A 84 -12.40 -7.09 -1.34
C ASN A 84 -13.85 -7.11 -0.81
N ARG A 85 -14.11 -7.82 0.30
CA ARG A 85 -15.42 -7.82 0.96
C ARG A 85 -15.69 -6.48 1.67
N ALA A 86 -14.66 -5.84 2.23
CA ALA A 86 -14.79 -4.54 2.90
C ALA A 86 -15.03 -3.35 1.95
N HIS A 87 -14.85 -3.54 0.64
CA HIS A 87 -15.07 -2.50 -0.39
C HIS A 87 -16.48 -2.55 -1.03
N CYS A 88 -17.33 -3.50 -0.63
CA CYS A 88 -18.68 -3.64 -1.16
C CYS A 88 -19.72 -3.42 -0.05
N CYS A 89 -19.74 -2.20 0.50
CA CYS A 89 -20.84 -1.64 1.28
C CYS A 89 -21.07 -0.20 0.82
#